data_AF-A0A0P9FSZ4-F1
#
_entry.id   AF-A0A0P9FSZ4-F1
#
_cell.length_a   1.000
_cell.length_b   1.000
_cell.length_c   1.000
_cell.angle_alpha   90.00
_cell.angle_beta   90.00
_cell.angle_gamma   90.00
#
_symmetry.space_group_name_H-M   'P 1'
#
loop_
_entity.id
_entity.type
_entity.pdbx_description
1 polymer ?
#
loop_
_entity_poly.entity_id
_entity_poly.type
_entity_poly.pdbx_seq_one_letter_code
_entity_poly.pdbx_strand_id
1 'polypeptide(L)' 'MIATRNGGKAIHVGVRVLKEGSSALDAVEEAIKFVEDDPSDYTVGYGGLPNLLGEVELDASMMDGKKSSELER' A
#
# COMPACT_ATOMS: atom_id res chain seq x y z
N MET A 1 -9.29 8.21 -4.35
CA MET A 1 -8.49 7.01 -4.04
C MET A 1 -9.37 5.79 -4.24
N ILE A 2 -8.81 4.70 -4.78
CA ILE A 2 -9.50 3.43 -5.00
C ILE A 2 -8.55 2.35 -4.50
N ALA A 3 -9.09 1.29 -3.88
CA ALA A 3 -8.32 0.13 -3.42
C ALA A 3 -9.05 -1.16 -3.79
N THR A 4 -8.32 -2.26 -3.89
CA THR A 4 -8.89 -3.59 -4.09
C THR A 4 -9.35 -4.18 -2.76
N ARG A 5 -10.28 -5.15 -2.82
CA ARG A 5 -10.78 -6.01 -1.73
C ARG A 5 -10.54 -5.51 -0.29
N ASN A 6 -9.43 -5.91 0.31
CA ASN A 6 -9.04 -5.69 1.70
C ASN A 6 -8.63 -4.24 2.01
N GLY A 7 -8.23 -3.45 1.01
CA GLY A 7 -7.89 -2.04 1.17
C GLY A 7 -9.07 -1.09 1.41
N GLY A 8 -10.31 -1.59 1.53
CA GLY A 8 -11.49 -0.74 1.72
C GLY A 8 -11.40 0.20 2.94
N LYS A 9 -10.93 -0.30 4.09
CA LYS A 9 -10.72 0.54 5.29
C LYS A 9 -9.55 1.51 5.13
N ALA A 10 -8.49 1.07 4.44
CA ALA A 10 -7.30 1.86 4.17
C ALA A 10 -7.57 3.11 3.31
N ILE A 11 -8.62 3.12 2.50
CA ILE A 11 -9.04 4.31 1.73
C ILE A 11 -9.23 5.51 2.65
N HIS A 12 -9.80 5.34 3.83
CA HIS A 12 -10.01 6.45 4.76
C HIS A 12 -8.71 7.04 5.28
N VAL A 13 -7.69 6.21 5.49
CA VAL A 13 -6.35 6.63 5.92
C VAL A 13 -5.71 7.48 4.82
N GLY A 14 -5.63 6.97 3.59
CA GLY A 14 -5.04 7.72 2.49
C GLY A 14 -5.82 8.99 2.13
N VAL A 15 -7.15 8.98 2.19
CA VAL A 15 -7.97 10.19 1.98
C VAL A 15 -7.70 11.26 3.03
N ARG A 16 -7.44 10.87 4.30
CA ARG A 16 -7.05 11.84 5.33
C ARG A 16 -5.71 12.50 4.97
N VAL A 17 -4.71 11.71 4.59
CA VAL A 17 -3.38 12.20 4.18
C VAL A 17 -3.49 13.17 2.99
N LEU A 18 -4.33 12.86 1.99
CA LEU A 18 -4.58 13.78 0.87
C LEU A 18 -5.23 15.10 1.31
N LYS A 19 -6.16 15.06 2.28
CA LYS A 19 -6.83 16.26 2.80
C LYS A 19 -5.88 17.18 3.57
N GLU A 20 -4.82 16.62 4.14
CA GLU A 20 -3.76 17.37 4.83
C GLU A 20 -2.79 18.07 3.86
N GLY A 21 -2.93 17.83 2.55
CA GLY A 21 -2.12 18.46 1.51
C GLY A 21 -0.83 17.70 1.17
N SER A 22 -0.67 16.49 1.70
CA SER A 22 0.45 15.60 1.38
C SER A 22 0.37 15.05 -0.04
N SER A 23 1.45 14.41 -0.51
CA SER A 23 1.51 13.91 -1.88
C SER A 23 0.63 12.67 -2.08
N ALA A 24 0.37 12.35 -3.35
CA ALA A 24 -0.35 11.12 -3.71
C ALA A 24 0.42 9.86 -3.30
N LEU A 25 1.76 9.90 -3.30
CA LEU A 25 2.59 8.79 -2.84
C LEU A 25 2.43 8.58 -1.33
N ASP A 26 2.52 9.65 -0.54
CA ASP A 26 2.36 9.58 0.92
C ASP A 26 0.99 8.98 1.28
N ALA A 27 -0.06 9.40 0.56
CA ALA A 27 -1.41 8.88 0.78
C ALA A 27 -1.54 7.39 0.46
N VAL A 28 -0.93 6.93 -0.64
CA VAL A 28 -0.95 5.51 -1.00
C VAL A 28 -0.12 4.69 -0.01
N GLU A 29 1.06 5.17 0.36
CA GLU A 29 1.97 4.53 1.32
C GLU A 29 1.30 4.33 2.69
N GLU A 30 0.66 5.38 3.23
CA GLU A 30 -0.02 5.27 4.53
C GLU A 30 -1.26 4.36 4.48
N ALA A 31 -1.92 4.29 3.32
CA ALA A 31 -3.03 3.35 3.13
C ALA A 31 -2.54 1.89 3.08
N ILE A 32 -1.47 1.58 2.35
CA ILE A 32 -0.95 0.20 2.27
C ILE A 32 -0.38 -0.27 3.60
N LYS A 33 0.36 0.57 4.33
CA LYS A 33 0.87 0.23 5.68
C LYS A 33 -0.24 -0.17 6.63
N PHE A 34 -1.37 0.55 6.60
CA PHE A 34 -2.53 0.21 7.42
C PHE A 34 -3.05 -1.21 7.17
N VAL A 35 -2.98 -1.71 5.93
CA VAL A 35 -3.37 -3.10 5.62
C VAL A 35 -2.26 -4.07 6.03
N GLU A 36 -1.01 -3.75 5.72
CA GLU A 36 0.15 -4.58 6.04
C GLU A 36 0.35 -4.78 7.55
N ASP A 37 -0.10 -3.84 8.38
CA ASP A 37 0.01 -3.92 9.83
C ASP A 37 -1.14 -4.73 10.49
N ASP A 38 -2.16 -5.17 9.73
CA ASP A 38 -3.28 -5.95 10.27
C ASP A 38 -2.93 -7.45 10.35
N PRO A 39 -2.63 -8.01 11.55
CA PRO A 39 -2.28 -9.43 11.69
C PRO A 39 -3.42 -10.39 11.35
N SER A 40 -4.64 -9.88 11.17
CA SER A 40 -5.79 -10.67 10.72
C SER A 40 -5.91 -10.77 9.19
N ASP A 41 -5.09 -10.02 8.44
CA ASP A 41 -4.99 -10.15 6.99
C ASP A 41 -3.86 -11.12 6.60
N TYR A 42 -4.25 -12.33 6.19
CA TYR A 42 -3.29 -13.36 5.79
C TYR A 42 -2.80 -13.23 4.35
N THR A 43 -3.19 -12.16 3.63
CA THR A 43 -2.92 -11.97 2.20
C THR A 43 -1.99 -10.80 1.89
N VAL A 44 -1.72 -9.92 2.86
CA VAL A 44 -0.89 -8.72 2.68
C VAL A 44 -0.10 -8.45 3.96
N GLY A 45 1.23 -8.30 3.84
CA GLY A 45 2.07 -7.86 4.95
C GLY A 45 2.15 -8.82 6.14
N TYR A 46 2.04 -8.25 7.34
CA TYR A 46 2.19 -8.96 8.60
C TYR A 46 1.05 -9.97 8.83
N GLY A 47 1.43 -11.22 9.09
CA GLY A 47 0.46 -12.33 9.18
C GLY A 47 0.27 -13.07 7.86
N GLY A 48 0.92 -12.64 6.77
CA GLY A 48 0.94 -13.37 5.50
C GLY A 48 1.29 -14.85 5.67
N LEU A 49 0.59 -15.72 4.93
CA LEU A 49 0.88 -17.15 4.97
C LEU A 49 2.29 -17.44 4.44
N PRO A 50 3.07 -18.28 5.12
CA PRO A 50 4.44 -18.55 4.71
C PRO A 50 4.52 -19.43 3.46
N ASN A 51 5.69 -19.43 2.82
CA ASN A 51 6.06 -20.35 1.76
C ASN A 51 6.27 -21.79 2.29
N LEU A 52 6.66 -22.72 1.41
CA LEU A 52 6.86 -24.14 1.75
C LEU A 52 7.90 -24.36 2.87
N LEU A 53 8.86 -23.45 3.03
CA LEU A 53 9.90 -23.53 4.07
C LEU A 53 9.46 -22.91 5.40
N GLY A 54 8.24 -22.38 5.47
CA GLY A 54 7.75 -21.69 6.66
C GLY A 54 8.20 -20.23 6.75
N GLU A 55 8.73 -19.66 5.68
CA GLU A 55 9.22 -18.28 5.63
C GLU A 55 8.18 -17.36 4.97
N VAL A 56 7.93 -16.19 5.58
CA VAL A 56 7.03 -15.18 5.00
C VAL A 56 7.82 -14.33 4.02
N GLU A 57 7.39 -14.32 2.76
CA GLU A 57 7.97 -13.53 1.67
C GLU A 57 6.90 -12.58 1.13
N LEU A 58 7.27 -11.34 0.86
CA LEU A 58 6.36 -10.27 0.47
C LEU A 58 6.91 -9.55 -0.75
N ASP A 59 6.00 -9.16 -1.66
CA ASP A 59 6.30 -8.39 -2.85
C ASP A 59 5.53 -7.07 -2.84
N ALA A 60 6.21 -5.98 -3.21
CA ALA A 60 5.58 -4.67 -3.34
C ALA A 60 6.25 -3.83 -4.44
N SER A 61 5.48 -2.91 -5.00
CA SER A 61 5.99 -1.89 -5.94
C SER A 61 5.15 -0.62 -5.84
N MET A 62 5.76 0.53 -6.12
CA MET A 62 5.09 1.83 -6.16
C MET A 62 5.57 2.65 -7.36
N MET A 63 4.74 3.56 -7.85
CA MET A 63 5.07 4.41 -9.00
C MET A 63 4.66 5.86 -8.74
N ASP A 64 5.59 6.78 -8.98
CA ASP A 64 5.33 8.21 -9.05
C ASP A 64 5.10 8.63 -10.51
N GLY A 65 3.83 8.79 -10.89
CA GLY A 65 3.46 9.16 -12.26
C GLY A 65 4.04 10.50 -12.72
N LYS A 66 4.44 11.40 -11.81
CA LYS A 66 5.03 12.69 -12.20
C LYS A 66 6.45 12.53 -12.75
N LYS A 67 7.21 11.56 -12.22
CA LYS A 67 8.61 11.32 -12.60
C LYS A 67 8.77 10.39 -13.79
N SER A 68 7.76 9.57 -14.08
CA SER A 68 7.80 8.67 -15.24
C SER A 68 7.83 9.41 -16.59
N SER A 69 7.28 10.62 -16.68
CA SER A 69 7.33 11.45 -17.90
C SER A 69 8.63 12.23 -18.10
N GLU A 70 9.53 12.25 -17.11
CA GLU A 70 10.84 12.91 -17.23
C GLU A 70 11.91 11.99 -17.85
N LEU A 71 11.66 10.67 -17.95
CA LEU A 71 12.59 9.73 -18.59
C LEU A 71 12.45 9.68 -20.12
N GLU A 72 11.39 10.28 -20.67
CA GLU A 72 11.09 10.33 -22.13
C GLU A 72 11.34 11.72 -22.74
N ARG A 73 12.02 12.63 -22.01
CA ARG A 73 12.38 13.98 -22.46
C ARG A 73 13.87 14.23 -22.49
#